data_AF-A0A426R3M6-F1
#
_entry.id   AF-A0A426R3M6-F1
#
_cell.length_a   1.000
_cell.length_b   1.000
_cell.length_c   1.000
_cell.angle_alpha   90.00
_cell.angle_beta   90.00
_cell.angle_gamma   90.00
#
_symmetry.space_group_name_H-M   'P 1'
#
loop_
_entity.id
_entity.type
_entity.pdbx_description
1 polymer ?
#
loop_
_entity_poly.entity_id
_entity_poly.type
_entity_poly.pdbx_seq_one_letter_code
_entity_poly.pdbx_strand_id
1 'polypeptide(L)'
;MASEETNTASRTVTIGIVADEGFASTIASAIGDALPERVPVDGRVLAIETERPSMALPPTETGSAQLGRWLESVRARNDCDVVLFLSEIPRRQRSRPVVAELSEDNTAALYIPSFGTASVRRRAVAVALAIVHDFLGTDTTSRPHLRRSMARWAPGPGPGGAEERILLTPGMFGRLRMVLGMIRCNRPWRLVPTLSGALGAASAASAFGVFYASIWQMAAFMSVQRLAAVGITAIAAMSVWLILPNGMWETRKFRTSTTDRWMYNAATLGTVVSGVLCMYAVLFVVVLASAAIVISPEFLAQQIHRSANLGDYISLAWLAASLGTVAGAVGSAVADRGDILNATYGHRELMRRQSADEA
;
A
#
# COMPACT_ATOMS: atom_id res chain seq x y z
N MET A 1 -43.06 -43.12 -25.26
CA MET A 1 -42.86 -41.80 -24.61
C MET A 1 -41.65 -41.92 -23.71
N ALA A 2 -40.48 -41.69 -24.28
CA ALA A 2 -39.22 -41.58 -23.55
C ALA A 2 -38.93 -40.08 -23.44
N SER A 3 -39.00 -39.53 -22.24
CA SER A 3 -38.47 -38.21 -21.97
C SER A 3 -36.96 -38.36 -21.81
N GLU A 4 -36.22 -38.10 -22.88
CA GLU A 4 -34.78 -37.84 -22.79
C GLU A 4 -34.60 -36.55 -21.99
N GLU A 5 -34.38 -36.70 -20.68
CA GLU A 5 -33.70 -35.67 -19.90
C GLU A 5 -32.32 -35.47 -20.53
N THR A 6 -32.20 -34.43 -21.34
CA THR A 6 -30.94 -33.95 -21.87
C THR A 6 -30.12 -33.49 -20.67
N ASN A 7 -29.33 -34.39 -20.11
CA ASN A 7 -28.30 -34.08 -19.14
C ASN A 7 -27.22 -33.28 -19.87
N THR A 8 -27.46 -31.98 -20.04
CA THR A 8 -26.46 -31.02 -20.52
C THR A 8 -25.37 -31.01 -19.47
N ALA A 9 -24.33 -31.84 -19.64
CA ALA A 9 -23.20 -31.92 -18.75
C ALA A 9 -22.63 -30.51 -18.54
N SER A 10 -22.92 -29.91 -17.37
CA SER A 10 -22.37 -28.61 -17.02
C SER A 10 -20.87 -28.83 -16.80
N ARG A 11 -20.05 -28.31 -17.71
CA ARG A 11 -18.61 -28.31 -17.50
C ARG A 11 -18.31 -27.36 -16.34
N THR A 12 -17.73 -27.90 -15.28
CA THR A 12 -17.18 -27.09 -14.19
C THR A 12 -15.83 -26.54 -14.62
N VAL A 13 -15.58 -25.27 -14.30
CA VAL A 13 -14.30 -24.59 -14.50
C VAL A 13 -13.78 -24.18 -13.14
N THR A 14 -12.55 -24.58 -12.83
CA THR A 14 -11.90 -24.22 -11.57
C THR A 14 -11.03 -22.98 -11.75
N ILE A 15 -11.26 -21.96 -10.92
CA ILE A 15 -10.50 -20.71 -10.89
C ILE A 15 -9.67 -20.66 -9.61
N GLY A 16 -8.35 -20.75 -9.76
CA GLY A 16 -7.40 -20.60 -8.66
C GLY A 16 -7.04 -19.14 -8.44
N ILE A 17 -7.31 -18.59 -7.26
CA ILE A 17 -6.89 -17.24 -6.88
C ILE A 17 -5.74 -17.32 -5.89
N VAL A 18 -4.56 -16.89 -6.33
CA VAL A 18 -3.32 -16.91 -5.54
C VAL A 18 -2.92 -15.48 -5.20
N ALA A 19 -2.60 -15.23 -3.94
CA ALA A 19 -2.19 -13.91 -3.48
C ALA A 19 -1.14 -13.98 -2.38
N ASP A 20 -0.29 -12.96 -2.34
CA ASP A 20 0.59 -12.74 -1.19
C ASP A 20 -0.21 -12.44 0.09
N GLU A 21 0.38 -12.77 1.24
CA GLU A 21 -0.13 -12.32 2.52
C GLU A 21 -0.21 -10.78 2.57
N GLY A 22 -1.27 -10.28 3.22
CA GLY A 22 -1.49 -8.85 3.37
C GLY A 22 -2.70 -8.32 2.62
N PHE A 23 -2.53 -7.17 1.95
CA PHE A 23 -3.60 -6.47 1.24
C PHE A 23 -4.02 -7.21 -0.04
N ALA A 24 -3.08 -7.84 -0.75
CA ALA A 24 -3.39 -8.69 -1.91
C ALA A 24 -4.36 -9.82 -1.55
N SER A 25 -4.15 -10.54 -0.44
CA SER A 25 -5.09 -11.56 0.07
C SER A 25 -6.50 -11.01 0.36
N THR A 26 -6.61 -9.78 0.89
CA THR A 26 -7.92 -9.12 1.07
C THR A 26 -8.64 -8.86 -0.26
N ILE A 27 -7.89 -8.50 -1.31
CA ILE A 27 -8.42 -8.29 -2.65
C ILE A 27 -8.77 -9.62 -3.32
N ALA A 28 -7.96 -10.67 -3.12
CA ALA A 28 -8.24 -12.02 -3.59
C ALA A 28 -9.56 -12.52 -3.01
N SER A 29 -9.80 -12.25 -1.72
CA SER A 29 -11.10 -12.55 -1.11
C SER A 29 -12.25 -11.89 -1.82
N ALA A 30 -12.13 -10.59 -2.05
CA ALA A 30 -13.15 -9.82 -2.74
C ALA A 30 -13.41 -10.26 -4.19
N ILE A 31 -12.40 -10.81 -4.88
CA ILE A 31 -12.55 -11.35 -6.22
C ILE A 31 -13.31 -12.67 -6.15
N GLY A 32 -12.91 -13.59 -5.25
CA GLY A 32 -13.60 -14.86 -5.04
C GLY A 32 -15.08 -14.65 -4.72
N ASP A 33 -15.40 -13.73 -3.82
CA ASP A 33 -16.79 -13.41 -3.44
C ASP A 33 -17.62 -12.77 -4.58
N ALA A 34 -16.95 -12.21 -5.59
CA ALA A 34 -17.61 -11.50 -6.69
C ALA A 34 -17.67 -12.33 -7.99
N LEU A 35 -17.00 -13.48 -8.04
CA LEU A 35 -17.08 -14.39 -9.18
C LEU A 35 -18.49 -15.01 -9.23
N PRO A 36 -19.16 -14.98 -10.40
CA PRO A 36 -20.46 -15.62 -10.55
C PRO A 36 -20.31 -17.15 -10.44
N GLU A 37 -21.24 -17.82 -9.77
CA GLU A 37 -21.25 -19.29 -9.68
C GLU A 37 -21.51 -19.96 -11.03
N ARG A 38 -22.17 -19.24 -11.96
CA ARG A 38 -22.53 -19.73 -13.28
C ARG A 38 -22.37 -18.66 -14.34
N VAL A 39 -21.77 -19.02 -15.47
CA VAL A 39 -21.55 -18.09 -16.59
C VAL A 39 -21.99 -18.72 -17.91
N PRO A 40 -22.79 -18.02 -18.72
CA PRO A 40 -23.13 -18.47 -20.06
C PRO A 40 -21.95 -18.27 -21.02
N VAL A 41 -21.58 -19.32 -21.75
CA VAL A 41 -20.55 -19.36 -22.80
C VAL A 41 -21.07 -20.18 -23.98
N ASP A 42 -21.17 -19.57 -25.16
CA ASP A 42 -21.61 -20.23 -26.41
C ASP A 42 -22.89 -21.08 -26.27
N GLY A 43 -23.89 -20.54 -25.56
CA GLY A 43 -25.17 -21.22 -25.30
C GLY A 43 -25.12 -22.35 -24.26
N ARG A 44 -23.99 -22.58 -23.59
CA ARG A 44 -23.84 -23.48 -22.44
C ARG A 44 -23.66 -22.70 -21.15
N VAL A 45 -24.02 -23.30 -20.02
CA VAL A 45 -23.77 -22.73 -18.69
C VAL A 45 -22.59 -23.46 -18.06
N LEU A 46 -21.51 -22.73 -17.78
CA LEU A 46 -20.35 -23.23 -17.04
C LEU A 46 -20.57 -22.95 -15.56
N ALA A 47 -20.33 -23.96 -14.72
CA ALA A 47 -20.26 -23.77 -13.27
C ALA A 47 -18.84 -23.33 -12.90
N ILE A 48 -18.70 -22.34 -12.03
CA ILE A 48 -17.41 -21.82 -11.58
C ILE A 48 -17.16 -22.26 -10.14
N GLU A 49 -16.08 -23.00 -9.94
CA GLU A 49 -15.56 -23.29 -8.61
C GLU A 49 -14.32 -22.42 -8.36
N THR A 50 -14.23 -21.84 -7.16
CA THR A 50 -13.11 -20.97 -6.80
C THR A 50 -12.25 -21.66 -5.75
N GLU A 51 -10.97 -21.81 -6.05
CA GLU A 51 -9.97 -22.32 -5.12
C GLU A 51 -9.01 -21.20 -4.71
N ARG A 52 -8.44 -21.32 -3.51
CA ARG A 52 -7.37 -20.43 -3.04
C ARG A 52 -6.14 -21.25 -2.71
N PRO A 53 -5.35 -21.64 -3.73
CA PRO A 53 -4.11 -22.33 -3.48
C PRO A 53 -3.19 -21.44 -2.66
N SER A 54 -2.69 -21.97 -1.54
CA SER A 54 -1.57 -21.35 -0.83
C SER A 54 -0.30 -21.66 -1.62
N MET A 55 0.29 -20.65 -2.27
CA MET A 55 1.50 -20.82 -3.05
C MET A 55 2.49 -19.72 -2.72
N ALA A 56 3.68 -20.12 -2.29
CA ALA A 56 4.82 -19.22 -2.20
C ALA A 56 5.33 -18.92 -3.62
N LEU A 57 4.95 -17.76 -4.20
CA LEU A 57 5.53 -17.37 -5.49
C LEU A 57 7.03 -17.13 -5.31
N PRO A 58 7.88 -17.51 -6.27
CA PRO A 58 9.32 -17.47 -6.11
C PRO A 58 9.83 -16.03 -5.88
N PRO A 59 10.95 -15.86 -5.16
CA PRO A 59 11.54 -14.56 -4.91
C PRO A 59 11.90 -13.87 -6.22
N THR A 60 11.62 -12.58 -6.32
CA THR A 60 12.03 -11.74 -7.45
C THR A 60 13.29 -10.98 -7.08
N GLU A 61 14.46 -11.47 -7.52
CA GLU A 61 15.78 -10.87 -7.24
C GLU A 61 15.87 -9.38 -7.61
N THR A 62 15.20 -8.97 -8.69
CA THR A 62 15.14 -7.57 -9.17
C THR A 62 14.04 -6.73 -8.51
N GLY A 63 13.18 -7.35 -7.70
CA GLY A 63 11.92 -6.78 -7.20
C GLY A 63 10.98 -6.35 -8.34
N SER A 64 11.08 -7.01 -9.50
CA SER A 64 10.11 -6.92 -10.59
C SER A 64 9.32 -8.22 -10.68
N ALA A 65 8.02 -8.13 -10.47
CA ALA A 65 7.10 -9.25 -10.61
C ALA A 65 6.77 -9.50 -12.08
N GLN A 66 7.60 -10.28 -12.78
CA GLN A 66 7.29 -10.69 -14.16
C GLN A 66 6.52 -12.00 -14.10
N LEU A 67 5.29 -12.00 -14.64
CA LEU A 67 4.45 -13.20 -14.66
C LEU A 67 5.19 -14.39 -15.27
N GLY A 68 5.95 -14.17 -16.35
CA GLY A 68 6.79 -15.20 -17.00
C GLY A 68 7.69 -16.00 -16.05
N ARG A 69 8.23 -15.37 -14.99
CA ARG A 69 9.08 -16.06 -14.00
C ARG A 69 8.27 -16.86 -12.97
N TRP A 70 6.98 -16.58 -12.84
CA TRP A 70 6.08 -17.26 -11.93
C TRP A 70 5.35 -18.41 -12.60
N LEU A 71 5.08 -18.31 -13.91
CA LEU A 71 4.36 -19.31 -14.69
C LEU A 71 4.91 -20.72 -14.50
N GLU A 72 6.23 -20.91 -14.54
CA GLU A 72 6.84 -22.25 -14.36
C GLU A 72 6.59 -22.83 -12.96
N SER A 73 6.73 -22.00 -11.91
CA SER A 73 6.52 -22.44 -10.52
C SER A 73 5.05 -22.74 -10.22
N VAL A 74 4.16 -22.02 -10.90
CA VAL A 74 2.70 -22.15 -10.79
C VAL A 74 2.21 -23.40 -11.49
N ARG A 75 2.63 -23.60 -12.74
CA ARG A 75 2.27 -24.76 -13.55
C ARG A 75 2.64 -26.08 -12.86
N ALA A 76 3.75 -26.11 -12.13
CA ALA A 76 4.20 -27.32 -11.42
C ALA A 76 3.30 -27.72 -10.22
N ARG A 77 2.36 -26.88 -9.79
CA ARG A 77 1.65 -27.04 -8.51
C ARG A 77 0.15 -26.72 -8.56
N ASN A 78 -0.43 -26.48 -9.74
CA ASN A 78 -1.83 -26.05 -9.84
C ASN A 78 -2.56 -26.72 -11.01
N ASP A 79 -3.70 -27.34 -10.71
CA ASP A 79 -4.58 -28.05 -11.66
C ASP A 79 -5.79 -27.21 -12.10
N CYS A 80 -5.87 -25.93 -11.72
CA CYS A 80 -6.98 -25.03 -12.09
C CYS A 80 -6.98 -24.69 -13.59
N ASP A 81 -8.17 -24.59 -14.19
CA ASP A 81 -8.35 -24.17 -15.59
C ASP A 81 -7.96 -22.70 -15.82
N VAL A 82 -8.15 -21.85 -14.82
CA VAL A 82 -7.80 -20.42 -14.84
C VAL A 82 -7.08 -20.06 -13.54
N VAL A 83 -5.99 -19.30 -13.64
CA VAL A 83 -5.24 -18.87 -12.45
C VAL A 83 -5.06 -17.35 -12.41
N LEU A 84 -5.49 -16.74 -11.31
CA LEU A 84 -5.36 -15.31 -11.04
C LEU A 84 -4.34 -15.07 -9.92
N PHE A 85 -3.24 -14.43 -10.25
CA PHE A 85 -2.21 -13.98 -9.31
C PHE A 85 -2.44 -12.55 -8.85
N LEU A 86 -2.35 -12.30 -7.56
CA LEU A 86 -2.37 -10.97 -6.99
C LEU A 86 -1.05 -10.68 -6.28
N SER A 87 -0.38 -9.64 -6.75
CA SER A 87 0.93 -9.26 -6.23
C SER A 87 0.93 -7.84 -5.67
N GLU A 88 1.58 -7.67 -4.53
CA GLU A 88 1.91 -6.35 -3.96
C GLU A 88 3.21 -5.77 -4.54
N ILE A 89 3.97 -6.56 -5.31
CA ILE A 89 5.16 -6.07 -5.99
C ILE A 89 4.75 -5.24 -7.21
N PRO A 90 5.28 -4.02 -7.35
CA PRO A 90 5.02 -3.18 -8.50
C PRO A 90 5.58 -3.79 -9.79
N ARG A 91 4.76 -3.83 -10.85
CA ARG A 91 5.20 -4.20 -12.21
C ARG A 91 5.09 -3.02 -13.16
N ARG A 92 6.09 -2.89 -14.03
CA ARG A 92 6.20 -1.84 -15.04
C ARG A 92 6.81 -2.36 -16.32
N GLN A 93 6.40 -1.78 -17.44
CA GLN A 93 7.08 -1.90 -18.73
C GLN A 93 7.67 -0.54 -19.07
N ARG A 94 9.01 -0.43 -19.04
CA ARG A 94 9.74 0.84 -19.13
C ARG A 94 9.22 1.85 -18.08
N SER A 95 8.67 2.98 -18.53
CA SER A 95 8.10 4.04 -17.69
C SER A 95 6.66 3.81 -17.25
N ARG A 96 5.96 2.81 -17.82
CA ARG A 96 4.51 2.63 -17.71
C ARG A 96 4.16 1.55 -16.69
N PRO A 97 3.29 1.85 -15.69
CA PRO A 97 2.73 0.84 -14.80
C PRO A 97 1.90 -0.20 -15.53
N VAL A 98 2.10 -1.46 -15.15
CA VAL A 98 1.32 -2.61 -15.60
C VAL A 98 0.29 -2.92 -14.53
N VAL A 99 -0.99 -2.91 -14.88
CA VAL A 99 -2.11 -3.23 -14.00
C VAL A 99 -2.34 -4.73 -13.95
N ALA A 100 -2.31 -5.36 -15.12
CA ALA A 100 -2.45 -6.79 -15.26
C ALA A 100 -1.59 -7.32 -16.42
N GLU A 101 -1.24 -8.60 -16.39
CA GLU A 101 -0.48 -9.34 -17.40
C GLU A 101 -1.16 -10.68 -17.60
N LEU A 102 -1.42 -11.07 -18.84
CA LEU A 102 -2.10 -12.30 -19.25
C LEU A 102 -1.12 -13.15 -20.03
N SER A 103 -1.15 -14.45 -19.77
CA SER A 103 -0.44 -15.49 -20.50
C SER A 103 -1.42 -16.38 -21.26
N GLU A 104 -0.91 -17.15 -22.22
CA GLU A 104 -1.70 -18.04 -23.08
C GLU A 104 -2.35 -19.20 -22.31
N ASP A 105 -1.79 -19.62 -21.17
CA ASP A 105 -2.33 -20.75 -20.38
C ASP A 105 -3.45 -20.33 -19.40
N ASN A 106 -4.32 -19.39 -19.80
CA ASN A 106 -5.39 -18.87 -18.92
C ASN A 106 -4.89 -18.39 -17.55
N THR A 107 -3.66 -17.88 -17.51
CA THR A 107 -3.04 -17.36 -16.30
C THR A 107 -2.91 -15.85 -16.40
N ALA A 108 -3.31 -15.14 -15.35
CA ALA A 108 -3.17 -13.69 -15.27
C ALA A 108 -2.57 -13.24 -13.94
N ALA A 109 -1.75 -12.19 -13.97
CA ALA A 109 -1.30 -11.47 -12.80
C ALA A 109 -1.94 -10.09 -12.72
N LEU A 110 -2.38 -9.70 -11.53
CA LEU A 110 -2.86 -8.39 -11.15
C LEU A 110 -1.89 -7.75 -10.17
N TYR A 111 -1.40 -6.56 -10.50
CA TYR A 111 -0.45 -5.82 -9.69
C TYR A 111 -1.20 -4.79 -8.85
N ILE A 112 -1.43 -5.10 -7.58
CA ILE A 112 -2.29 -4.33 -6.68
C ILE A 112 -1.86 -2.86 -6.53
N PRO A 113 -0.57 -2.50 -6.45
CA PRO A 113 -0.16 -1.10 -6.36
C PRO A 113 -0.62 -0.27 -7.57
N SER A 114 -0.78 -0.90 -8.74
CA SER A 114 -1.22 -0.22 -9.96
C SER A 114 -2.66 0.27 -9.89
N PHE A 115 -3.47 -0.18 -8.93
CA PHE A 115 -4.84 0.28 -8.76
C PHE A 115 -4.94 1.59 -7.96
N GLY A 116 -3.89 1.99 -7.25
CA GLY A 116 -3.80 3.22 -6.47
C GLY A 116 -4.36 3.10 -5.06
N THR A 117 -4.95 4.19 -4.55
CA THR A 117 -5.46 4.28 -3.17
C THR A 117 -6.99 4.21 -3.06
N ALA A 118 -7.70 4.69 -4.09
CA ALA A 118 -9.16 4.84 -4.07
C ALA A 118 -9.86 3.76 -4.91
N SER A 119 -10.95 3.20 -4.37
CA SER A 119 -11.77 2.15 -5.04
C SER A 119 -10.96 0.94 -5.50
N VAL A 120 -9.86 0.60 -4.81
CA VAL A 120 -8.95 -0.50 -5.21
C VAL A 120 -9.70 -1.81 -5.35
N ARG A 121 -10.48 -2.20 -4.32
CA ARG A 121 -11.31 -3.41 -4.33
C ARG A 121 -12.22 -3.47 -5.56
N ARG A 122 -13.03 -2.44 -5.77
CA ARG A 122 -13.98 -2.36 -6.90
C ARG A 122 -13.28 -2.47 -8.25
N ARG A 123 -12.14 -1.79 -8.42
CA ARG A 123 -11.39 -1.80 -9.69
C ARG A 123 -10.68 -3.12 -9.94
N ALA A 124 -10.07 -3.72 -8.91
CA ALA A 124 -9.39 -5.01 -9.01
C ALA A 124 -10.39 -6.13 -9.34
N VAL A 125 -11.55 -6.14 -8.66
CA VAL A 125 -12.66 -7.07 -8.97
C VAL A 125 -13.13 -6.89 -10.41
N ALA A 126 -13.39 -5.65 -10.86
CA ALA A 126 -13.83 -5.42 -12.22
C ALA A 126 -12.81 -5.90 -13.28
N VAL A 127 -11.51 -5.69 -13.03
CA VAL A 127 -10.44 -6.17 -13.93
C VAL A 127 -10.34 -7.70 -13.89
N ALA A 128 -10.38 -8.31 -12.72
CA ALA A 128 -10.33 -9.77 -12.57
C ALA A 128 -11.51 -10.45 -13.29
N LEU A 129 -12.73 -9.95 -13.10
CA LEU A 129 -13.92 -10.44 -13.80
C LEU A 129 -13.76 -10.27 -15.31
N ALA A 130 -13.32 -9.12 -15.79
CA ALA A 130 -13.10 -8.91 -17.21
C ALA A 130 -12.06 -9.88 -17.80
N ILE A 131 -11.02 -10.24 -17.05
CA ILE A 131 -10.00 -11.21 -17.45
C ILE A 131 -10.58 -12.63 -17.49
N VAL A 132 -11.31 -13.04 -16.45
CA VAL A 132 -11.99 -14.36 -16.42
C VAL A 132 -12.97 -14.49 -17.58
N HIS A 133 -13.76 -13.46 -17.84
CA HIS A 133 -14.65 -13.42 -19.00
C HIS A 133 -13.92 -13.50 -20.35
N ASP A 134 -12.70 -12.97 -20.45
CA ASP A 134 -11.85 -13.06 -21.65
C ASP A 134 -11.31 -14.49 -21.83
N PHE A 135 -10.79 -15.12 -20.77
CA PHE A 135 -10.30 -16.50 -20.80
C PHE A 135 -11.39 -17.53 -21.07
N LEU A 136 -12.59 -17.32 -20.54
CA LEU A 136 -13.74 -18.19 -20.78
C LEU A 136 -14.41 -17.95 -22.14
N GLY A 137 -13.97 -16.97 -22.94
CA GLY A 137 -14.56 -16.68 -24.24
C GLY A 137 -16.01 -16.19 -24.19
N THR A 138 -16.44 -15.61 -23.06
CA THR A 138 -17.85 -15.23 -22.84
C THR A 138 -18.36 -14.17 -23.80
N ASP A 139 -19.67 -14.24 -24.08
CA ASP A 139 -20.38 -13.28 -24.93
C ASP A 139 -20.15 -11.83 -24.49
N THR A 140 -20.03 -10.92 -25.46
CA THR A 140 -19.70 -9.51 -25.23
C THR A 140 -20.71 -8.81 -24.31
N THR A 141 -21.97 -9.25 -24.31
CA THR A 141 -23.05 -8.74 -23.46
C THR A 141 -22.88 -9.11 -21.98
N SER A 142 -22.21 -10.22 -21.69
CA SER A 142 -21.91 -10.69 -20.33
C SER A 142 -20.64 -10.05 -19.76
N ARG A 143 -19.84 -9.35 -20.58
CA ARG A 143 -18.57 -8.77 -20.15
C ARG A 143 -18.80 -7.49 -19.33
N PRO A 144 -18.24 -7.39 -18.12
CA PRO A 144 -18.34 -6.16 -17.34
C PRO A 144 -17.68 -4.99 -18.07
N HIS A 145 -18.41 -3.90 -18.25
CA HIS A 145 -17.88 -2.69 -18.87
C HIS A 145 -16.83 -2.03 -17.97
N LEU A 146 -15.56 -2.33 -18.23
CA LEU A 146 -14.45 -1.55 -17.70
C LEU A 146 -14.59 -0.12 -18.21
N ARG A 147 -14.77 0.85 -17.30
CA ARG A 147 -14.74 2.28 -17.65
C ARG A 147 -13.46 2.55 -18.44
N ARG A 148 -13.62 2.89 -19.73
CA ARG A 148 -12.60 3.03 -20.79
C ARG A 148 -11.38 3.92 -20.48
N SER A 149 -11.30 4.57 -19.32
CA SER A 149 -10.58 5.84 -19.25
C SER A 149 -9.12 5.78 -18.76
N MET A 150 -8.55 4.63 -18.38
CA MET A 150 -7.20 4.68 -17.78
C MET A 150 -6.22 3.57 -18.13
N ALA A 151 -6.63 2.46 -18.76
CA ALA A 151 -5.68 1.42 -19.12
C ALA A 151 -5.94 0.85 -20.50
N ARG A 152 -4.88 0.49 -21.22
CA ARG A 152 -4.91 -0.08 -22.58
C ARG A 152 -4.16 -1.39 -22.61
N TRP A 153 -4.77 -2.41 -23.21
CA TRP A 153 -4.09 -3.64 -23.56
C TRP A 153 -3.01 -3.37 -24.60
N ALA A 154 -1.84 -3.96 -24.43
CA ALA A 154 -0.74 -3.93 -25.36
C ALA A 154 -0.05 -5.30 -25.40
N PRO A 155 0.66 -5.64 -26.50
CA PRO A 155 1.49 -6.83 -26.54
C PRO A 155 2.57 -6.81 -25.45
N GLY A 156 2.74 -7.94 -24.78
CA GLY A 156 3.75 -8.23 -23.76
C GLY A 156 5.10 -8.61 -24.40
N PRO A 157 6.19 -8.61 -23.61
CA PRO A 157 7.55 -8.87 -24.10
C PRO A 157 7.94 -10.36 -24.20
N GLY A 158 6.99 -11.30 -24.31
CA GLY A 158 7.25 -12.74 -24.33
C GLY A 158 8.26 -13.17 -25.42
N PRO A 159 9.24 -14.05 -25.10
CA PRO A 159 10.14 -14.60 -26.11
C PRO A 159 9.38 -15.52 -27.07
N GLY A 160 9.64 -15.41 -28.37
CA GLY A 160 9.24 -16.43 -29.35
C GLY A 160 7.80 -16.38 -29.88
N GLY A 161 7.06 -15.29 -29.68
CA GLY A 161 5.72 -15.13 -30.29
C GLY A 161 4.53 -15.59 -29.43
N ALA A 162 4.74 -15.89 -28.14
CA ALA A 162 3.65 -16.05 -27.19
C ALA A 162 2.86 -14.73 -27.06
N GLU A 163 1.54 -14.77 -27.21
CA GLU A 163 0.60 -13.67 -27.07
C GLU A 163 0.41 -13.23 -25.61
N GLU A 164 1.50 -12.85 -24.94
CA GLU A 164 1.41 -12.20 -23.64
C GLU A 164 0.69 -10.84 -23.83
N ARG A 165 -0.33 -10.54 -23.02
CA ARG A 165 -1.07 -9.27 -23.08
C ARG A 165 -0.91 -8.52 -21.77
N ILE A 166 -0.45 -7.27 -21.84
CA ILE A 166 -0.27 -6.42 -20.67
C ILE A 166 -1.24 -5.25 -20.68
N LEU A 167 -1.87 -5.01 -19.53
CA LEU A 167 -2.76 -3.88 -19.31
C LEU A 167 -1.96 -2.70 -18.74
N LEU A 168 -1.67 -1.71 -19.58
CA LEU A 168 -0.83 -0.57 -19.21
C LEU A 168 -1.65 0.66 -18.86
N THR A 169 -1.20 1.40 -17.85
CA THR A 169 -1.74 2.76 -17.59
C THR A 169 -0.81 3.82 -18.19
N PRO A 170 -1.31 4.70 -19.08
CA PRO A 170 -0.50 5.76 -19.65
C PRO A 170 -0.31 6.95 -18.69
N GLY A 171 0.76 7.71 -18.92
CA GLY A 171 0.96 9.05 -18.36
C GLY A 171 1.51 9.13 -16.94
N MET A 172 1.78 10.37 -16.51
CA MET A 172 2.34 10.70 -15.19
C MET A 172 1.39 10.33 -14.05
N PHE A 173 0.09 10.49 -14.25
CA PHE A 173 -0.93 10.08 -13.28
C PHE A 173 -0.91 8.57 -13.00
N GLY A 174 -0.59 7.75 -14.00
CA GLY A 174 -0.40 6.31 -13.79
C GLY A 174 0.75 6.04 -12.83
N ARG A 175 1.88 6.74 -13.00
CA ARG A 175 3.06 6.61 -12.12
C ARG A 175 2.78 7.10 -10.71
N LEU A 176 2.13 8.25 -10.55
CA LEU A 176 1.76 8.78 -9.24
C LEU A 176 0.81 7.81 -8.52
N ARG A 177 -0.21 7.32 -9.24
CA ARG A 177 -1.15 6.32 -8.71
C ARG A 177 -0.44 5.05 -8.29
N MET A 178 0.57 4.59 -9.04
CA MET A 178 1.40 3.44 -8.67
C MET A 178 2.08 3.66 -7.31
N VAL A 179 2.77 4.79 -7.14
CA VAL A 179 3.48 5.13 -5.90
C VAL A 179 2.50 5.22 -4.73
N LEU A 180 1.37 5.89 -4.92
CA LEU A 180 0.30 5.97 -3.91
C LEU A 180 -0.26 4.59 -3.55
N GLY A 181 -0.41 3.71 -4.55
CA GLY A 181 -0.80 2.32 -4.31
C GLY A 181 0.24 1.52 -3.53
N MET A 182 1.54 1.72 -3.81
CA MET A 182 2.62 1.12 -3.03
C MET A 182 2.58 1.59 -1.58
N ILE A 183 2.45 2.91 -1.34
CA ILE A 183 2.30 3.48 0.01
C ILE A 183 1.13 2.83 0.74
N ARG A 184 -0.01 2.59 0.07
CA ARG A 184 -1.16 1.92 0.69
C ARG A 184 -0.88 0.44 0.99
N CYS A 185 -0.23 -0.29 0.07
CA CYS A 185 0.11 -1.71 0.29
C CYS A 185 1.05 -1.86 1.51
N ASN A 186 1.93 -0.89 1.71
CA ASN A 186 2.79 -0.79 2.88
C ASN A 186 2.07 -0.48 4.22
N ARG A 187 0.76 -0.21 4.22
CA ARG A 187 -0.09 0.02 5.42
C ARG A 187 0.57 0.94 6.48
N PRO A 188 0.80 2.23 6.17
CA PRO A 188 1.64 3.14 6.99
C PRO A 188 1.15 3.32 8.43
N TRP A 189 -0.13 3.08 8.71
CA TRP A 189 -0.69 3.10 10.07
C TRP A 189 -0.11 2.01 10.98
N ARG A 190 0.46 0.93 10.43
CA ARG A 190 1.16 -0.11 11.22
C ARG A 190 2.47 0.40 11.84
N LEU A 191 2.99 1.55 11.40
CA LEU A 191 4.16 2.17 12.03
C LEU A 191 3.85 2.68 13.43
N VAL A 192 2.63 3.13 13.73
CA VAL A 192 2.32 3.79 15.00
C VAL A 192 2.51 2.85 16.21
N PRO A 193 1.94 1.62 16.24
CA PRO A 193 2.14 0.71 17.36
C PRO A 193 3.60 0.23 17.49
N THR A 194 4.26 0.05 16.34
CA THR A 194 5.66 -0.41 16.26
C THR A 194 6.62 0.63 16.84
N LEU A 195 6.27 1.92 16.74
CA LEU A 195 7.03 3.04 17.27
C LEU A 195 6.57 3.44 18.69
N SER A 196 6.04 2.51 19.48
CA SER A 196 5.55 2.79 20.84
C SER A 196 6.60 3.45 21.75
N GLY A 197 7.86 3.01 21.69
CA GLY A 197 8.98 3.64 22.41
C GLY A 197 9.22 5.09 21.97
N ALA A 198 9.16 5.36 20.66
CA ALA A 198 9.24 6.71 20.11
C ALA A 198 8.06 7.58 20.56
N LEU A 199 6.84 7.04 20.55
CA LEU A 199 5.63 7.72 21.02
C LEU A 199 5.71 8.04 22.51
N GLY A 200 6.24 7.12 23.32
CA GLY A 200 6.48 7.33 24.76
C GLY A 200 7.50 8.46 25.00
N ALA A 201 8.64 8.42 24.33
CA ALA A 201 9.65 9.48 24.40
C ALA A 201 9.09 10.83 23.92
N ALA A 202 8.33 10.83 22.82
CA ALA A 202 7.68 12.02 22.29
C ALA A 202 6.65 12.59 23.28
N SER A 203 5.86 11.74 23.92
CA SER A 203 4.87 12.14 24.92
C SER A 203 5.53 12.76 26.15
N ALA A 204 6.59 12.13 26.66
CA ALA A 204 7.37 12.66 27.78
C ALA A 204 7.98 14.03 27.44
N ALA A 205 8.54 14.18 26.23
CA ALA A 205 9.09 15.44 25.76
C ALA A 205 8.01 16.51 25.54
N SER A 206 6.86 16.15 24.97
CA SER A 206 5.72 17.06 24.80
C SER A 206 5.12 17.52 26.12
N ALA A 207 5.22 16.72 27.20
CA ALA A 207 4.75 17.12 28.52
C ALA A 207 5.48 18.38 29.02
N PHE A 208 6.77 18.56 28.71
CA PHE A 208 7.47 19.82 28.99
C PHE A 208 6.75 21.02 28.34
N GLY A 209 6.22 20.85 27.13
CA GLY A 209 5.42 21.86 26.44
C GLY A 209 4.11 22.21 27.15
N VAL A 210 3.52 21.26 27.87
CA VAL A 210 2.30 21.48 28.65
C VAL A 210 2.60 22.11 30.00
N PHE A 211 3.75 21.85 30.63
CA PHE A 211 4.04 22.31 31.99
C PHE A 211 4.84 23.62 32.09
N TYR A 212 5.53 24.05 31.03
CA TYR A 212 6.38 25.23 31.06
C TYR A 212 5.73 26.44 30.37
N ALA A 213 5.44 27.48 31.14
CA ALA A 213 4.78 28.71 30.66
C ALA A 213 5.55 29.43 29.54
N SER A 214 6.88 29.32 29.50
CA SER A 214 7.70 29.90 28.43
C SER A 214 7.38 29.31 27.06
N ILE A 215 6.96 28.03 27.00
CA ILE A 215 6.56 27.37 25.74
C ILE A 215 5.20 27.89 25.29
N TRP A 216 4.28 28.16 26.23
CA TRP A 216 2.97 28.71 25.91
C TRP A 216 3.08 30.13 25.37
N GLN A 217 3.91 30.96 26.03
CA GLN A 217 4.23 32.31 25.58
C GLN A 217 4.85 32.26 24.17
N MET A 218 5.87 31.42 23.97
CA MET A 218 6.50 31.27 22.66
C MET A 218 5.49 30.87 21.57
N ALA A 219 4.63 29.88 21.85
CA ALA A 219 3.60 29.43 20.92
C ALA A 219 2.60 30.55 20.59
N ALA A 220 2.15 31.32 21.58
CA ALA A 220 1.18 32.40 21.43
C ALA A 220 1.71 33.59 20.60
N PHE A 221 3.03 33.79 20.56
CA PHE A 221 3.69 34.82 19.75
C PHE A 221 4.11 34.33 18.35
N MET A 222 4.11 33.02 18.08
CA MET A 222 4.48 32.49 16.78
C MET A 222 3.35 32.69 15.76
N SER A 223 3.73 33.08 14.54
CA SER A 223 2.81 33.04 13.41
C SER A 223 2.55 31.59 12.99
N VAL A 224 1.39 31.36 12.34
CA VAL A 224 1.02 30.04 11.80
C VAL A 224 2.10 29.51 10.85
N GLN A 225 2.77 30.38 10.08
CA GLN A 225 3.87 29.99 9.19
C GLN A 225 5.07 29.43 9.96
N ARG A 226 5.44 30.05 11.10
CA ARG A 226 6.53 29.58 11.94
C ARG A 226 6.20 28.23 12.58
N LEU A 227 4.98 28.08 13.11
CA LEU A 227 4.50 26.80 13.65
C LEU A 227 4.49 25.70 12.58
N ALA A 228 4.00 26.02 11.38
CA ALA A 228 4.03 25.10 10.25
C ALA A 228 5.45 24.70 9.88
N ALA A 229 6.39 25.65 9.82
CA ALA A 229 7.80 25.35 9.57
C ALA A 229 8.39 24.41 10.63
N VAL A 230 8.14 24.67 11.92
CA VAL A 230 8.59 23.82 13.03
C VAL A 230 8.00 22.41 12.91
N GLY A 231 6.70 22.28 12.62
CA GLY A 231 6.06 20.98 12.41
C GLY A 231 6.62 20.21 11.22
N ILE A 232 6.81 20.89 10.08
CA ILE A 232 7.43 20.29 8.88
C ILE A 232 8.85 19.82 9.19
N THR A 233 9.65 20.64 9.88
CA THR A 233 11.01 20.28 10.29
C THR A 233 11.01 19.08 11.22
N ALA A 234 10.08 18.99 12.18
CA ALA A 234 9.95 17.86 13.08
C ALA A 234 9.60 16.55 12.34
N ILE A 235 8.63 16.61 11.42
CA ILE A 235 8.25 15.46 10.57
C ILE A 235 9.41 15.04 9.68
N ALA A 236 10.13 15.99 9.09
CA ALA A 236 11.29 15.72 8.25
C ALA A 236 12.43 15.07 9.07
N ALA A 237 12.72 15.59 10.26
CA ALA A 237 13.73 15.04 11.15
C ALA A 237 13.41 13.60 11.55
N MET A 238 12.17 13.34 11.99
CA MET A 238 11.70 11.98 12.31
C MET A 238 11.78 11.05 11.10
N SER A 239 11.38 11.52 9.91
CA SER A 239 11.42 10.71 8.69
C SER A 239 12.86 10.36 8.28
N VAL A 240 13.78 11.32 8.36
CA VAL A 240 15.21 11.10 8.11
C VAL A 240 15.79 10.11 9.12
N TRP A 241 15.42 10.25 10.39
CA TRP A 241 15.87 9.39 11.47
C TRP A 241 15.37 7.94 11.33
N LEU A 242 14.17 7.74 10.80
CA LEU A 242 13.69 6.41 10.48
C LEU A 242 14.39 5.85 9.23
N ILE A 243 14.54 6.65 8.17
CA ILE A 243 14.99 6.14 6.86
C ILE A 243 16.50 5.81 6.82
N LEU A 244 17.36 6.71 7.32
CA LEU A 244 18.81 6.59 7.10
C LEU A 244 19.44 5.44 7.91
N PRO A 245 19.27 5.37 9.25
CA PRO A 245 19.92 4.33 10.06
C PRO A 245 19.40 2.92 9.75
N ASN A 246 18.14 2.79 9.34
CA ASN A 246 17.53 1.50 9.03
C ASN A 246 17.83 0.99 7.60
N GLY A 247 18.62 1.73 6.80
CA GLY A 247 18.98 1.31 5.45
C GLY A 247 17.77 1.23 4.50
N MET A 248 16.73 2.03 4.75
CA MET A 248 15.51 1.99 3.95
C MET A 248 15.69 2.67 2.58
N TRP A 249 16.69 3.54 2.44
CA TRP A 249 16.97 4.25 1.20
C TRP A 249 17.65 3.36 0.15
N GLU A 250 17.04 3.28 -1.03
CA GLU A 250 17.49 2.47 -2.15
C GLU A 250 18.79 2.99 -2.76
N THR A 251 19.79 2.11 -2.87
CA THR A 251 21.09 2.41 -3.47
C THR A 251 21.29 1.68 -4.80
N ARG A 252 22.32 2.07 -5.57
CA ARG A 252 22.65 1.41 -6.84
C ARG A 252 23.01 -0.07 -6.68
N LYS A 253 23.53 -0.46 -5.52
CA LYS A 253 23.92 -1.84 -5.21
C LYS A 253 22.71 -2.77 -5.16
N PHE A 254 21.60 -2.32 -4.56
CA PHE A 254 20.39 -3.12 -4.38
C PHE A 254 19.42 -3.04 -5.57
N ARG A 255 19.38 -1.91 -6.29
CA ARG A 255 18.62 -1.75 -7.55
C ARG A 255 19.40 -0.96 -8.58
N THR A 256 19.68 -1.58 -9.72
CA THR A 256 20.46 -0.98 -10.83
C THR A 256 19.68 0.09 -11.58
N SER A 257 18.38 -0.14 -11.81
CA SER A 257 17.47 0.77 -12.52
C SER A 257 17.23 2.08 -11.74
N THR A 258 17.56 3.21 -12.37
CA THR A 258 17.32 4.56 -11.82
C THR A 258 15.85 4.81 -11.52
N THR A 259 14.97 4.31 -12.39
CA THR A 259 13.55 4.60 -12.31
C THR A 259 12.87 3.78 -11.23
N ASP A 260 13.33 2.55 -10.99
CA ASP A 260 12.84 1.72 -9.91
C ASP A 260 13.32 2.24 -8.56
N ARG A 261 14.60 2.64 -8.45
CA ARG A 261 15.10 3.31 -7.23
C ARG A 261 14.26 4.53 -6.86
N TRP A 262 13.95 5.40 -7.82
CA TRP A 262 13.14 6.59 -7.54
C TRP A 262 11.72 6.23 -7.08
N MET A 263 11.10 5.23 -7.71
CA MET A 263 9.75 4.78 -7.37
C MET A 263 9.69 4.15 -5.96
N TYR A 264 10.64 3.27 -5.64
CA TYR A 264 10.72 2.64 -4.33
C TYR A 264 11.09 3.67 -3.25
N ASN A 265 12.04 4.57 -3.48
CA ASN A 265 12.33 5.66 -2.54
C ASN A 265 11.14 6.57 -2.31
N ALA A 266 10.38 6.92 -3.37
CA ALA A 266 9.17 7.72 -3.22
C ALA A 266 8.09 6.98 -2.41
N ALA A 267 7.94 5.68 -2.60
CA ALA A 267 7.02 4.86 -1.82
C ALA A 267 7.46 4.72 -0.36
N THR A 268 8.74 4.46 -0.11
CA THR A 268 9.32 4.41 1.24
C THR A 268 9.12 5.74 1.96
N LEU A 269 9.52 6.85 1.35
CA LEU A 269 9.36 8.19 1.92
C LEU A 269 7.89 8.49 2.20
N GLY A 270 6.99 8.23 1.25
CA GLY A 270 5.57 8.45 1.42
C GLY A 270 4.96 7.59 2.52
N THR A 271 5.41 6.35 2.69
CA THR A 271 4.97 5.45 3.77
C THR A 271 5.42 5.96 5.13
N VAL A 272 6.71 6.27 5.28
CA VAL A 272 7.28 6.77 6.53
C VAL A 272 6.64 8.10 6.92
N VAL A 273 6.55 9.06 6.00
CA VAL A 273 5.91 10.36 6.24
C VAL A 273 4.44 10.17 6.64
N SER A 274 3.70 9.28 5.96
CA SER A 274 2.31 8.99 6.33
C SER A 274 2.20 8.40 7.75
N GLY A 275 3.09 7.47 8.11
CA GLY A 275 3.14 6.89 9.46
C GLY A 275 3.50 7.92 10.53
N VAL A 276 4.50 8.76 10.28
CA VAL A 276 4.91 9.86 11.16
C VAL A 276 3.78 10.88 11.32
N LEU A 277 3.06 11.22 10.25
CA LEU A 277 1.88 12.09 10.32
C LEU A 277 0.77 11.49 11.19
N CYS A 278 0.51 10.19 11.07
CA CYS A 278 -0.44 9.50 11.96
C CYS A 278 0.00 9.58 13.42
N MET A 279 1.28 9.30 13.71
CA MET A 279 1.84 9.40 15.06
C MET A 279 1.75 10.85 15.60
N TYR A 280 2.13 11.83 14.79
CA TYR A 280 2.06 13.26 15.12
C TYR A 280 0.63 13.68 15.43
N ALA A 281 -0.35 13.23 14.66
CA ALA A 281 -1.77 13.52 14.90
C ALA A 281 -2.25 12.96 16.24
N VAL A 282 -1.87 11.71 16.58
CA VAL A 282 -2.17 11.12 17.89
C VAL A 282 -1.54 11.93 19.01
N LEU A 283 -0.24 12.24 18.90
CA LEU A 283 0.49 13.03 19.89
C LEU A 283 -0.13 14.42 20.07
N PHE A 284 -0.46 15.10 18.97
CA PHE A 284 -1.11 16.41 18.98
C PHE A 284 -2.45 16.37 19.73
N VAL A 285 -3.29 15.36 19.48
CA VAL A 285 -4.58 15.20 20.18
C VAL A 285 -4.38 14.96 21.67
N VAL A 286 -3.43 14.10 22.05
CA VAL A 286 -3.10 13.81 23.46
C VAL A 286 -2.60 15.07 24.18
N VAL A 287 -1.70 15.82 23.56
CA VAL A 287 -1.15 17.07 24.12
C VAL A 287 -2.22 18.15 24.21
N LEU A 288 -3.07 18.30 23.19
CA LEU A 288 -4.17 19.26 23.21
C LEU A 288 -5.16 18.96 24.33
N ALA A 289 -5.55 17.68 24.49
CA ALA A 289 -6.41 17.26 25.59
C ALA A 289 -5.76 17.49 26.96
N SER A 290 -4.47 17.17 27.08
CA SER A 290 -3.70 17.40 28.31
C SER A 290 -3.61 18.88 28.65
N ALA A 291 -3.34 19.75 27.68
CA ALA A 291 -3.30 21.19 27.86
C ALA A 291 -4.67 21.75 28.27
N ALA A 292 -5.76 21.27 27.66
CA ALA A 292 -7.12 21.70 28.00
C ALA A 292 -7.53 21.30 29.44
N ILE A 293 -7.02 20.17 29.95
CA ILE A 293 -7.28 19.70 31.32
C ILE A 293 -6.40 20.43 32.34
N VAL A 294 -5.11 20.61 32.04
CA VAL A 294 -4.12 21.09 33.01
C VAL A 294 -4.08 22.62 33.09
N ILE A 295 -4.27 23.33 31.97
CA ILE A 295 -4.06 24.77 31.87
C ILE A 295 -5.39 25.50 31.88
N SER A 296 -5.70 26.23 32.96
CA SER A 296 -6.92 27.03 33.02
C SER A 296 -6.87 28.22 32.04
N PRO A 297 -8.00 28.62 31.43
CA PRO A 297 -8.04 29.77 30.53
C PRO A 297 -7.55 31.07 31.18
N GLU A 298 -7.83 31.27 32.47
CA GLU A 298 -7.41 32.45 33.22
C GLU A 298 -5.90 32.47 33.43
N PHE A 299 -5.30 31.32 33.76
CA PHE A 299 -3.86 31.22 33.95
C PHE A 299 -3.13 31.39 32.62
N LEU A 300 -3.63 30.78 31.55
CA LEU A 300 -3.08 30.98 30.21
C LEU A 300 -3.13 32.47 29.81
N ALA A 301 -4.27 33.14 30.04
CA ALA A 301 -4.45 34.56 29.75
C ALA A 301 -3.46 35.45 30.52
N GLN A 302 -3.19 35.14 31.79
CA GLN A 302 -2.17 35.83 32.58
C GLN A 302 -0.77 35.65 31.98
N GLN A 303 -0.41 34.43 31.56
CA GLN A 303 0.90 34.17 30.99
C GLN A 303 1.11 34.88 29.64
N ILE A 304 0.09 34.92 28.77
CA ILE A 304 0.18 35.52 27.43
C ILE A 304 -0.22 37.01 27.38
N HIS A 305 -0.65 37.58 28.50
CA HIS A 305 -1.04 39.00 28.65
C HIS A 305 -2.18 39.44 27.70
N ARG A 306 -3.08 38.52 27.36
CA ARG A 306 -4.30 38.77 26.57
C ARG A 306 -5.34 37.69 26.85
N SER A 307 -6.59 37.88 26.42
CA SER A 307 -7.62 36.86 26.53
C SER A 307 -7.19 35.58 25.81
N ALA A 308 -7.20 34.46 26.54
CA ALA A 308 -6.93 33.14 25.98
C ALA A 308 -8.09 32.69 25.09
N ASN A 309 -7.76 32.07 23.94
CA ASN A 309 -8.73 31.47 23.04
C ASN A 309 -8.30 30.05 22.64
N LEU A 310 -9.17 29.33 21.94
CA LEU A 310 -8.91 27.95 21.50
C LEU A 310 -7.70 27.84 20.55
N GLY A 311 -7.40 28.89 19.78
CA GLY A 311 -6.22 28.96 18.92
C GLY A 311 -4.89 28.96 19.69
N ASP A 312 -4.88 29.45 20.93
CA ASP A 312 -3.70 29.42 21.80
C ASP A 312 -3.38 28.01 22.25
N TYR A 313 -4.41 27.23 22.62
CA TYR A 313 -4.27 25.80 22.92
C TYR A 313 -3.81 25.00 21.70
N ILE A 314 -4.34 25.30 20.51
CA ILE A 314 -3.89 24.66 19.25
C ILE A 314 -2.42 24.98 18.98
N SER A 315 -2.02 26.25 19.10
CA SER A 315 -0.64 26.69 18.86
C SER A 315 0.34 26.06 19.83
N LEU A 316 -0.04 26.00 21.12
CA LEU A 316 0.71 25.35 22.18
C LEU A 316 0.87 23.85 21.89
N ALA A 317 -0.23 23.15 21.62
CA ALA A 317 -0.22 21.73 21.35
C ALA A 317 0.60 21.41 20.09
N TRP A 318 0.53 22.26 19.06
CA TRP A 318 1.33 22.12 17.85
C TRP A 318 2.82 22.21 18.16
N LEU A 319 3.24 23.26 18.87
CA LEU A 319 4.64 23.47 19.22
C LEU A 319 5.16 22.33 20.11
N ALA A 320 4.40 21.96 21.13
CA ALA A 320 4.74 20.89 22.06
C ALA A 320 4.81 19.50 21.38
N ALA A 321 3.86 19.18 20.48
CA ALA A 321 3.90 17.95 19.68
C ALA A 321 5.08 17.94 18.71
N SER A 322 5.46 19.09 18.14
CA SER A 322 6.63 19.19 17.26
C SER A 322 7.94 18.94 18.01
N LEU A 323 8.11 19.55 19.19
CA LEU A 323 9.25 19.30 20.08
C LEU A 323 9.30 17.83 20.50
N GLY A 324 8.15 17.26 20.89
CA GLY A 324 8.02 15.86 21.23
C GLY A 324 8.40 14.94 20.08
N THR A 325 7.96 15.24 18.86
CA THR A 325 8.28 14.42 17.68
C THR A 325 9.78 14.36 17.40
N VAL A 326 10.51 15.47 17.62
CA VAL A 326 11.98 15.48 17.50
C VAL A 326 12.63 14.59 18.56
N ALA A 327 12.16 14.64 19.82
CA ALA A 327 12.64 13.74 20.87
C ALA A 327 12.25 12.27 20.62
N GLY A 328 11.06 12.04 20.07
CA GLY A 328 10.57 10.73 19.66
C GLY A 328 11.44 10.07 18.61
N ALA A 329 12.06 10.85 17.72
CA ALA A 329 13.05 10.34 16.78
C ALA A 329 14.20 9.65 17.52
N VAL A 330 14.80 10.32 18.51
CA VAL A 330 15.83 9.71 19.35
C VAL A 330 15.30 8.46 20.07
N GLY A 331 14.08 8.52 20.60
CA GLY A 331 13.42 7.37 21.25
C GLY A 331 13.12 6.19 20.31
N SER A 332 13.04 6.41 18.98
CA SER A 332 12.81 5.35 18.01
C SER A 332 14.03 4.46 17.78
N ALA A 333 15.21 4.83 18.30
CA ALA A 333 16.41 4.01 18.21
C ALA A 333 16.30 2.69 19.01
N VAL A 334 15.33 2.60 19.93
CA VAL A 334 15.08 1.39 20.73
C VAL A 334 14.22 0.37 19.96
N ALA A 335 13.53 0.79 18.90
CA ALA A 335 12.72 -0.12 18.10
C ALA A 335 13.62 -1.03 17.24
N ASP A 336 13.27 -2.31 17.17
CA ASP A 336 14.02 -3.27 16.35
C ASP A 336 13.90 -2.91 14.87
N ARG A 337 15.03 -3.03 14.14
CA ARG A 337 15.07 -2.72 12.71
C ARG A 337 14.11 -3.62 11.92
N GLY A 338 14.02 -4.90 12.25
CA GLY A 338 13.11 -5.86 11.61
C GLY A 338 11.65 -5.45 11.77
N ASP A 339 11.27 -4.97 12.95
CA ASP A 339 9.94 -4.44 13.22
C ASP A 339 9.62 -3.20 12.40
N ILE A 340 10.56 -2.24 12.30
CA ILE A 340 10.42 -1.05 11.47
C ILE A 340 10.24 -1.43 9.99
N LEU A 341 11.03 -2.39 9.50
CA LEU A 341 10.92 -2.87 8.11
C LEU A 341 9.57 -3.57 7.87
N ASN A 342 9.13 -4.44 8.78
CA ASN A 342 7.85 -5.15 8.69
C ASN A 342 6.64 -4.20 8.74
N ALA A 343 6.77 -3.08 9.46
CA ALA A 343 5.77 -2.03 9.50
C ALA A 343 5.80 -1.11 8.26
N THR A 344 6.91 -1.08 7.51
CA THR A 344 7.11 -0.18 6.34
C THR A 344 6.92 -0.87 5.00
N TYR A 345 7.18 -2.17 4.89
CA TYR A 345 7.21 -2.90 3.63
C TYR A 345 6.18 -4.02 3.56
N GLY A 346 5.67 -4.27 2.35
CA GLY A 346 4.93 -5.50 2.05
C GLY A 346 5.81 -6.75 2.21
N HIS A 347 5.17 -7.90 2.42
CA HIS A 347 5.83 -9.16 2.81
C HIS A 347 7.01 -9.55 1.90
N ARG A 348 6.85 -9.45 0.58
CA ARG A 348 7.93 -9.83 -0.35
C ARG A 348 9.14 -8.89 -0.34
N GLU A 349 8.91 -7.59 -0.20
CA GLU A 349 10.02 -6.62 -0.15
C GLU A 349 10.78 -6.75 1.17
N LEU A 350 10.09 -7.07 2.27
CA LEU A 350 10.70 -7.42 3.54
C LEU A 350 11.62 -8.65 3.40
N MET A 351 11.11 -9.75 2.85
CA MET A 351 11.88 -10.98 2.64
C MET A 351 13.13 -10.73 1.78
N ARG A 352 13.00 -9.93 0.71
CA ARG A 352 14.14 -9.58 -0.16
C ARG A 352 15.23 -8.80 0.58
N ARG A 353 14.84 -7.90 1.48
CA ARG A 353 15.79 -7.12 2.30
C ARG A 353 16.48 -7.99 3.33
N GLN A 354 15.75 -8.89 3.99
CA GLN A 354 16.32 -9.86 4.92
C GLN A 354 17.33 -10.78 4.21
N SER A 355 16.98 -11.34 3.05
CA SER A 355 17.89 -12.18 2.28
C SER A 355 19.15 -11.47 1.78
N ALA A 356 19.09 -10.15 1.57
CA ALA A 356 20.23 -9.36 1.12
C ALA A 356 21.17 -8.96 2.28
N ASP A 357 20.69 -8.98 3.51
CA ASP A 357 21.49 -8.73 4.71
C ASP A 357 22.22 -10.01 5.17
N GLU A 358 21.72 -11.18 4.82
CA GLU A 358 22.33 -12.49 5.11
C GLU A 358 23.43 -12.91 4.12
N ALA A 359 23.60 -12.18 3.01
CA ALA A 359 24.51 -12.49 1.90
C ALA A 359 25.80 -11.65 1.91
#